data_AF-A0A925AB33-F1
#
_entry.id   AF-A0A925AB33-F1
#
_cell.length_a   1.000
_cell.length_b   1.000
_cell.length_c   1.000
_cell.angle_alpha   90.00
_cell.angle_beta   90.00
_cell.angle_gamma   90.00
#
_symmetry.space_group_name_H-M   'P 1'
#
loop_
_entity.id
_entity.type
_entity.pdbx_description
1 polymer ?
#
loop_
_entity_poly.entity_id
_entity_poly.type
_entity_poly.pdbx_seq_one_letter_code
_entity_poly.pdbx_strand_id
1 'polypeptide(L)'
;MKQIKSAARIARQIQQTERAMDQTILHANALVTAMIEARLEGNFAAEIGQDALEDVARGIKALMEARGAIVSGHGNLAKVAGELAIEWRMDGPLEEKVKEMPYFKAVEQNAA
;
A
#
# COMPACT_ATOMS: atom_id res chain seq x y z
N MET A 1 32.13 0.54 -5.96
CA MET A 1 31.15 1.64 -6.19
C MET A 1 29.94 1.28 -7.08
N LYS A 2 30.10 0.55 -8.21
CA LYS A 2 28.97 0.24 -9.14
C LYS A 2 27.82 -0.55 -8.49
N GLN A 3 28.13 -1.46 -7.56
CA GLN A 3 27.14 -2.25 -6.82
C GLN A 3 26.27 -1.39 -5.89
N ILE A 4 26.88 -0.46 -5.15
CA ILE A 4 26.17 0.49 -4.26
C ILE A 4 25.20 1.37 -5.07
N LYS A 5 25.62 1.89 -6.23
CA LYS A 5 24.73 2.68 -7.11
C LYS A 5 23.54 1.88 -7.65
N SER A 6 23.72 0.58 -7.87
CA SER A 6 22.66 -0.30 -8.39
C SER A 6 21.65 -0.65 -7.29
N ALA A 7 22.11 -1.00 -6.09
CA ALA A 7 21.25 -1.21 -4.91
C ALA A 7 20.45 0.06 -4.59
N ALA A 8 21.10 1.21 -4.65
CA ALA A 8 20.48 2.51 -4.42
C ALA A 8 19.32 2.83 -5.36
N ARG A 9 19.47 2.45 -6.63
CA ARG A 9 18.43 2.63 -7.64
C ARG A 9 17.25 1.69 -7.35
N ILE A 10 17.51 0.44 -7.00
CA ILE A 10 16.47 -0.56 -6.72
C ILE A 10 15.61 -0.11 -5.54
N ALA A 11 16.21 0.29 -4.43
CA ALA A 11 15.47 0.77 -3.25
C ALA A 11 14.56 1.97 -3.56
N ARG A 12 15.06 2.95 -4.33
CA ARG A 12 14.23 4.07 -4.80
C ARG A 12 13.07 3.62 -5.69
N GLN A 13 13.30 2.69 -6.60
CA GLN A 13 12.24 2.19 -7.49
C GLN A 13 11.14 1.48 -6.69
N ILE A 14 11.50 0.64 -5.73
CA ILE A 14 10.53 -0.06 -4.88
C ILE A 14 9.66 0.94 -4.12
N GLN A 15 10.27 1.94 -3.48
CA GLN A 15 9.50 2.95 -2.74
C GLN A 15 8.60 3.78 -3.66
N GLN A 16 9.06 4.11 -4.87
CA GLN A 16 8.22 4.77 -5.87
C GLN A 16 7.04 3.89 -6.28
N THR A 17 7.26 2.58 -6.46
CA THR A 17 6.20 1.62 -6.76
C THR A 17 5.20 1.52 -5.62
N GLU A 18 5.64 1.34 -4.37
CA GLU A 18 4.76 1.28 -3.20
C GLU A 18 3.83 2.50 -3.11
N ARG A 19 4.39 3.71 -3.28
CA ARG A 19 3.62 4.97 -3.28
C ARG A 19 2.63 5.08 -4.45
N ALA A 20 3.05 4.67 -5.64
CA ALA A 20 2.18 4.68 -6.82
C ALA A 20 1.01 3.70 -6.66
N MET A 21 1.22 2.57 -6.00
CA MET A 21 0.17 1.62 -5.69
C MET A 21 -0.81 2.18 -4.66
N ASP A 22 -0.33 2.83 -3.60
CA ASP A 22 -1.20 3.51 -2.63
C ASP A 22 -2.09 4.55 -3.31
N GLN A 23 -1.51 5.38 -4.18
CA GLN A 23 -2.28 6.34 -4.97
C GLN A 23 -3.33 5.66 -5.87
N THR A 24 -2.98 4.53 -6.48
CA THR A 24 -3.90 3.77 -7.34
C THR A 24 -5.06 3.18 -6.53
N ILE A 25 -4.78 2.64 -5.34
CA ILE A 25 -5.80 2.11 -4.43
C ILE A 25 -6.75 3.24 -4.00
N LEU A 26 -6.24 4.44 -3.71
CA LEU A 26 -7.07 5.61 -3.40
C LEU A 26 -8.03 5.95 -4.56
N HIS A 27 -7.52 6.00 -5.79
CA HIS A 27 -8.36 6.27 -6.97
C HIS A 27 -9.43 5.21 -7.21
N ALA A 28 -9.09 3.93 -7.01
CA ALA A 28 -10.06 2.84 -7.16
C ALA A 28 -11.16 2.89 -6.08
N ASN A 29 -10.82 3.26 -4.84
CA ASN A 29 -11.83 3.49 -3.80
C ASN A 29 -12.72 4.70 -4.11
N ALA A 30 -12.15 5.79 -4.64
CA ALA A 30 -12.94 6.94 -5.08
C ALA A 30 -13.94 6.57 -6.18
N LEU A 31 -13.59 5.65 -7.08
CA LEU A 31 -14.52 5.11 -8.08
C LEU A 31 -15.67 4.34 -7.42
N VAL A 32 -15.38 3.47 -6.44
CA VAL A 32 -16.42 2.75 -5.66
C VAL A 32 -17.38 3.73 -4.99
N THR A 33 -16.86 4.78 -4.35
CA THR A 33 -17.67 5.84 -3.74
C THR A 33 -18.57 6.50 -4.77
N ALA A 34 -18.03 6.95 -5.90
CA ALA A 34 -18.80 7.60 -6.96
C ALA A 34 -19.92 6.70 -7.53
N MET A 35 -19.67 5.40 -7.67
CA MET A 35 -20.70 4.44 -8.13
C MET A 35 -21.85 4.32 -7.13
N ILE A 36 -21.55 4.30 -5.83
CA ILE A 36 -22.56 4.22 -4.77
C ILE A 36 -23.34 5.53 -4.66
N GLU A 37 -22.65 6.67 -4.70
CA GLU A 37 -23.27 8.01 -4.68
C GLU A 37 -24.22 8.19 -5.85
N ALA A 38 -23.79 7.91 -7.08
CA ALA A 38 -24.63 7.99 -8.28
C ALA A 38 -25.88 7.10 -8.18
N ARG A 39 -25.76 5.92 -7.56
CA ARG A 39 -26.89 5.02 -7.32
C ARG A 39 -27.90 5.64 -6.36
N LEU A 40 -27.44 6.25 -5.27
CA LEU A 40 -28.29 6.90 -4.27
C LEU A 40 -28.95 8.17 -4.82
N GLU A 41 -28.18 9.03 -5.48
CA GLU A 41 -28.65 10.28 -6.08
C GLU A 41 -29.70 10.04 -7.17
N GLY A 42 -29.51 8.99 -7.99
CA GLY A 42 -30.46 8.60 -9.02
C GLY A 42 -31.67 7.81 -8.50
N ASN A 43 -31.74 7.50 -7.20
CA ASN A 43 -32.74 6.62 -6.59
C ASN A 43 -32.89 5.28 -7.36
N PHE A 44 -31.76 4.73 -7.81
CA PHE A 44 -31.74 3.48 -8.55
C PHE A 44 -31.84 2.27 -7.61
N ALA A 45 -32.43 1.18 -8.12
CA ALA A 45 -32.45 -0.09 -7.40
C ALA A 45 -31.02 -0.58 -7.08
N ALA A 46 -30.86 -1.31 -5.99
CA ALA A 46 -29.56 -1.76 -5.50
C ALA A 46 -28.79 -2.65 -6.50
N GLU A 47 -29.51 -3.37 -7.35
CA GLU A 47 -28.96 -4.26 -8.38
C GLU A 47 -28.33 -3.51 -9.57
N ILE A 48 -28.65 -2.23 -9.78
CA ILE A 48 -28.12 -1.46 -10.89
C ILE A 48 -26.62 -1.24 -10.70
N GLY A 49 -25.83 -1.79 -11.63
CA GLY A 49 -24.38 -1.68 -11.62
C GLY A 49 -23.67 -2.57 -10.60
N GLN A 50 -24.38 -3.50 -9.97
CA GLN A 50 -23.82 -4.39 -8.93
C GLN A 50 -22.63 -5.21 -9.45
N ASP A 51 -22.75 -5.84 -10.63
CA ASP A 51 -21.66 -6.64 -11.21
C ASP A 51 -20.40 -5.79 -11.46
N ALA A 52 -20.58 -4.55 -11.93
CA ALA A 52 -19.48 -3.63 -12.13
C ALA A 52 -18.84 -3.21 -10.80
N LEU A 53 -19.64 -2.99 -9.76
CA LEU A 53 -19.16 -2.66 -8.43
C LEU A 53 -18.33 -3.82 -7.84
N GLU A 54 -18.77 -5.06 -8.05
CA GLU A 54 -18.05 -6.26 -7.67
C GLU A 54 -16.72 -6.41 -8.42
N ASP A 55 -16.70 -6.14 -9.72
CA ASP A 55 -15.47 -6.17 -10.52
C ASP A 55 -14.44 -5.14 -10.04
N VAL A 56 -14.88 -3.91 -9.71
CA VAL A 56 -14.00 -2.88 -9.15
C VAL A 56 -13.48 -3.30 -7.77
N ALA A 57 -14.35 -3.82 -6.89
CA ALA A 57 -13.95 -4.32 -5.58
C ALA A 57 -12.92 -5.46 -5.68
N ARG A 58 -13.09 -6.37 -6.63
CA ARG A 58 -12.13 -7.44 -6.93
C ARG A 58 -10.79 -6.87 -7.42
N GLY A 59 -10.83 -5.82 -8.24
CA GLY A 59 -9.64 -5.08 -8.67
C GLY A 59 -8.87 -4.46 -7.50
N ILE A 60 -9.58 -3.83 -6.55
CA ILE A 60 -8.97 -3.26 -5.33
C ILE A 60 -8.27 -4.35 -4.52
N LYS A 61 -8.93 -5.51 -4.32
CA LYS A 61 -8.32 -6.65 -3.64
C LYS A 61 -7.01 -7.08 -4.31
N ALA A 62 -7.01 -7.20 -5.64
CA ALA A 62 -5.80 -7.57 -6.39
C ALA A 62 -4.67 -6.54 -6.24
N LEU A 63 -5.00 -5.24 -6.22
CA LEU A 63 -4.01 -4.18 -5.95
C LEU A 63 -3.41 -4.30 -4.55
N MET A 64 -4.22 -4.59 -3.53
CA MET A 64 -3.75 -4.79 -2.16
C MET A 64 -2.82 -6.01 -2.05
N GLU A 65 -3.16 -7.12 -2.71
CA GLU A 65 -2.33 -8.33 -2.77
C GLU A 65 -0.98 -8.05 -3.46
N ALA A 66 -1.01 -7.38 -4.61
CA ALA A 66 0.19 -7.00 -5.33
C ALA A 66 1.09 -6.07 -4.50
N ARG A 67 0.50 -5.12 -3.75
CA ARG A 67 1.26 -4.24 -2.85
C ARG A 67 1.93 -5.05 -1.74
N GLY A 68 1.20 -5.98 -1.12
CA GLY A 68 1.75 -6.88 -0.11
C GLY A 68 2.93 -7.69 -0.62
N ALA A 69 2.86 -8.21 -1.85
CA ALA A 69 3.96 -8.91 -2.49
C ALA A 69 5.19 -8.02 -2.71
N ILE A 70 5.01 -6.76 -3.13
CA ILE A 70 6.10 -5.80 -3.31
C ILE A 70 6.76 -5.43 -1.98
N VAL A 71 5.98 -5.18 -0.93
CA VAL A 71 6.50 -4.90 0.42
C VAL A 71 7.30 -6.10 0.96
N SER A 72 6.84 -7.32 0.73
CA SER A 72 7.59 -8.53 1.07
C SER A 72 8.91 -8.62 0.28
N GLY A 73 8.86 -8.35 -1.02
CA GLY A 73 10.06 -8.25 -1.88
C GLY A 73 11.06 -7.20 -1.40
N HIS A 74 10.58 -6.03 -0.97
CA HIS A 74 11.38 -4.98 -0.33
C HIS A 74 12.11 -5.53 0.90
N GLY A 75 11.39 -6.21 1.80
CA GLY A 75 11.98 -6.83 2.98
C GLY A 75 13.06 -7.87 2.65
N ASN A 76 12.84 -8.68 1.61
CA ASN A 76 13.83 -9.67 1.17
C ASN A 76 15.08 -9.02 0.58
N LEU A 77 14.94 -7.93 -0.20
CA LEU A 77 16.08 -7.18 -0.72
C LEU A 77 16.87 -6.46 0.37
N ALA A 78 16.22 -6.02 1.44
CA ALA A 78 16.90 -5.48 2.61
C ALA A 78 17.79 -6.53 3.29
N LYS A 79 17.35 -7.80 3.37
CA LYS A 79 18.17 -8.90 3.88
C LYS A 79 19.42 -9.14 3.02
N VAL A 80 19.25 -9.19 1.69
CA VAL A 80 20.36 -9.34 0.74
C VAL A 80 21.38 -8.21 0.87
N ALA A 81 20.91 -6.97 1.04
CA ALA A 81 21.81 -5.83 1.25
C ALA A 81 22.64 -5.98 2.55
N GLY A 82 22.02 -6.48 3.63
CA GLY A 82 22.69 -6.80 4.89
C GLY A 82 23.74 -7.91 4.76
N GLU A 83 23.41 -9.01 4.09
CA GLU A 83 24.33 -10.14 3.83
C GLU A 83 25.55 -9.72 3.00
N LEU A 84 25.37 -8.79 2.06
CA LEU A 84 26.43 -8.27 1.20
C LEU A 84 27.19 -7.08 1.80
N ALA A 85 26.92 -6.71 3.06
CA ALA A 85 27.48 -5.53 3.73
C ALA A 85 27.35 -4.24 2.89
N ILE A 86 26.25 -4.11 2.14
CA ILE A 86 25.95 -2.91 1.38
C ILE A 86 25.36 -1.91 2.37
N GLU A 87 26.21 -1.06 2.95
CA GLU A 87 25.77 0.07 3.77
C GLU A 87 24.98 1.06 2.92
N TRP A 88 23.66 0.91 2.97
CA TRP A 88 22.73 1.90 2.44
C TRP A 88 21.50 1.94 3.35
N ARG A 89 21.08 3.13 3.76
CA ARG A 89 19.76 3.31 4.37
C ARG A 89 18.72 2.93 3.33
N MET A 90 18.05 1.81 3.54
CA MET A 90 16.80 1.45 2.84
C MET A 90 15.66 2.41 3.24
N ASP A 91 15.91 3.28 4.21
CA ASP A 91 15.10 4.43 4.56
C ASP A 91 15.21 5.41 3.39
N GLY A 92 14.21 5.39 2.50
CA GLY A 92 14.01 6.51 1.59
C GLY A 92 13.83 7.82 2.38
N PRO A 93 13.84 8.98 1.70
CA PRO A 93 14.08 10.27 2.33
C PRO A 93 13.08 10.74 3.41
N LEU A 94 12.08 9.94 3.82
CA LEU A 94 11.04 10.39 4.73
C LEU A 94 10.61 9.45 5.87
N GLU A 95 11.02 8.18 5.95
CA GLU A 95 10.51 7.34 7.05
C GLU A 95 11.57 6.38 7.59
N GLU A 96 11.92 6.59 8.87
CA GLU A 96 12.59 5.59 9.70
C GLU A 96 11.60 4.43 9.89
N LYS A 97 11.93 3.24 9.38
CA LYS A 97 11.07 2.07 9.60
C LYS A 97 11.07 1.77 11.09
N VAL A 98 9.90 1.89 11.70
CA VAL A 98 9.67 1.56 13.11
C VAL A 98 10.08 0.11 13.33
N LYS A 99 11.21 -0.10 14.04
CA LYS A 99 11.79 -1.43 14.28
C LYS A 99 10.98 -2.25 15.29
N GLU A 100 10.18 -1.59 16.11
CA GLU A 100 9.30 -2.19 17.12
C GLU A 100 7.95 -1.48 17.06
N MET A 101 6.87 -2.23 16.80
CA MET A 101 5.51 -1.70 16.81
C MET A 101 5.25 -1.01 18.16
N PRO A 102 4.94 0.30 18.21
CA PRO A 102 4.57 0.93 19.46
C PRO A 102 3.31 0.24 19.96
N TYR A 103 3.38 -0.30 21.18
CA TYR A 103 2.22 -0.87 21.85
C TYR A 103 1.22 0.26 22.10
N PHE A 104 0.19 0.35 21.25
CA PHE A 104 -0.97 1.17 21.53
C PHE A 104 -1.72 0.52 22.70
N LYS A 105 -1.54 1.07 23.92
CA LYS A 105 -2.50 0.85 24.99
C LYS A 105 -3.82 1.45 24.53
N ALA A 106 -4.80 0.60 24.23
CA ALA A 106 -6.18 1.03 24.21
C ALA A 106 -6.43 1.72 25.55
N VAL A 107 -6.65 3.03 25.52
CA VAL A 107 -7.12 3.76 26.69
C VAL A 107 -8.49 3.15 26.97
N GLU A 108 -8.61 2.44 28.09
CA GLU A 108 -9.91 2.05 28.62
C GLU A 108 -10.71 3.34 28.82
N GLN A 109 -11.58 3.64 27.86
CA GLN A 109 -12.65 4.60 28.06
C GLN A 109 -13.61 3.94 29.05
N ASN A 110 -13.31 4.15 30.34
CA ASN A 110 -14.21 3.78 31.42
C ASN A 110 -15.55 4.44 31.16
N ALA A 111 -16.56 3.58 31.01
CA ALA A 111 -17.95 3.95 31.05
C ALA A 111 -18.26 4.70 32.35
N ALA A 112 -18.81 5.90 32.21
CA ALA A 112 -19.63 6.58 33.20
C ALA A 112 -20.64 7.46 32.46
#